data_AF-A0A920RQ67-F1
#
_entry.id   AF-A0A920RQ67-F1
#
_cell.length_a   1.000
_cell.length_b   1.000
_cell.length_c   1.000
_cell.angle_alpha   90.00
_cell.angle_beta   90.00
_cell.angle_gamma   90.00
#
_symmetry.space_group_name_H-M   'P 1'
#
loop_
_entity.id
_entity.type
_entity.pdbx_description
1 polymer ?
#
loop_
_entity_poly.entity_id
_entity_poly.type
_entity_poly.pdbx_seq_one_letter_code
_entity_poly.pdbx_strand_id
1 'polypeptide(L)'
;MRPEINNTENVIERNIGAFASCAEPTKMYAWWTMCCNANMMLAIHKAWDATVRFDNGLAQVNLLLNRVSPWVENRQPPAVRGQGCSQEQAG
;
A
#
# COMPACT_ATOMS: atom_id res chain seq x y z
N MET A 1 -14.90 19.37 -25.55
CA MET A 1 -13.91 20.32 -26.09
C MET A 1 -12.62 19.57 -26.30
N ARG A 2 -12.07 19.54 -27.53
CA ARG A 2 -10.78 18.88 -27.79
C ARG A 2 -9.68 19.88 -27.46
N PRO A 3 -8.71 19.57 -26.58
CA PRO A 3 -7.65 20.51 -26.28
C PRO A 3 -6.79 20.71 -27.52
N GLU A 4 -6.63 21.96 -27.94
CA GLU A 4 -5.72 22.34 -29.01
C GLU A 4 -4.33 22.60 -28.43
N ILE A 5 -3.28 22.35 -29.22
CA ILE A 5 -1.91 22.70 -28.82
C ILE A 5 -1.85 24.23 -28.74
N ASN A 6 -1.84 24.73 -27.51
CA ASN A 6 -2.06 26.14 -27.21
C ASN A 6 -0.78 27.00 -27.40
N ASN A 7 0.40 26.46 -27.07
CA ASN A 7 1.70 27.05 -27.38
C ASN A 7 2.83 26.03 -27.15
N THR A 8 4.01 26.30 -27.73
CA THR A 8 5.25 25.51 -27.59
C THR A 8 6.23 26.11 -26.58
N GLU A 9 5.86 27.22 -25.97
CA GLU A 9 6.65 27.90 -24.94
C GLU A 9 6.82 26.97 -23.73
N ASN A 10 8.06 26.71 -23.31
CA ASN A 10 8.40 26.05 -22.03
C ASN A 10 7.74 24.67 -21.78
N VAL A 11 7.77 23.77 -22.78
CA VAL A 11 7.07 22.46 -22.78
C VAL A 11 7.76 21.36 -21.96
N ILE A 12 9.06 21.45 -21.70
CA ILE A 12 9.81 20.47 -20.89
C ILE A 12 9.46 20.67 -19.42
N GLU A 13 9.43 21.94 -19.03
CA GLU A 13 9.20 22.43 -17.69
C GLU A 13 7.79 22.10 -17.20
N ARG A 14 6.79 22.05 -18.10
CA ARG A 14 5.38 21.73 -17.76
C ARG A 14 5.10 20.26 -17.48
N ASN A 15 6.08 19.42 -17.66
CA ASN A 15 5.92 17.98 -17.59
C ASN A 15 6.83 17.34 -16.53
N ILE A 16 7.32 18.13 -15.60
CA ILE A 16 8.09 17.63 -14.46
C ILE A 16 7.18 16.87 -13.49
N GLY A 17 7.61 15.71 -12.99
CA GLY A 17 6.78 14.80 -12.17
C GLY A 17 5.73 14.05 -12.97
N ALA A 18 5.50 14.51 -14.20
CA ALA A 18 5.24 13.60 -15.28
C ALA A 18 6.49 12.74 -15.45
N PHE A 19 6.28 11.44 -15.44
CA PHE A 19 7.35 10.52 -15.74
C PHE A 19 7.60 10.61 -17.24
N ALA A 20 8.87 10.53 -17.65
CA ALA A 20 9.20 10.46 -19.06
C ALA A 20 8.37 9.33 -19.67
N SER A 21 7.50 9.66 -20.63
CA SER A 21 6.63 8.67 -21.25
C SER A 21 7.39 7.84 -22.29
N CYS A 22 8.52 8.37 -22.81
CA CYS A 22 9.36 7.74 -23.83
C CYS A 22 10.85 8.10 -23.64
N ALA A 23 11.67 7.15 -23.16
CA ALA A 23 13.12 7.30 -22.99
C ALA A 23 13.90 6.03 -23.40
N GLU A 24 15.00 6.19 -24.14
CA GLU A 24 16.04 5.20 -24.48
C GLU A 24 17.30 5.42 -23.60
N PRO A 25 18.16 4.40 -23.39
CA PRO A 25 19.33 4.51 -22.51
C PRO A 25 20.29 5.65 -22.85
N THR A 26 20.26 6.07 -24.11
CA THR A 26 21.10 7.13 -24.65
C THR A 26 20.31 8.32 -25.20
N LYS A 27 18.96 8.31 -25.16
CA LYS A 27 18.10 9.37 -25.73
C LYS A 27 16.78 9.50 -24.99
N MET A 28 16.21 10.71 -24.88
CA MET A 28 14.88 10.89 -24.28
C MET A 28 13.98 11.72 -25.19
N TYR A 29 12.75 11.27 -25.40
CA TYR A 29 11.76 11.95 -26.23
C TYR A 29 10.91 12.89 -25.36
N ALA A 30 10.51 14.04 -25.92
CA ALA A 30 9.73 15.06 -25.23
C ALA A 30 8.24 14.67 -25.10
N TRP A 31 7.99 13.48 -24.53
CA TRP A 31 6.67 12.91 -24.27
C TRP A 31 6.58 12.56 -22.80
N TRP A 32 5.49 12.94 -22.14
CA TRP A 32 5.47 13.12 -20.70
C TRP A 32 4.15 12.69 -20.06
N THR A 33 4.21 12.13 -18.84
CA THR A 33 3.08 11.40 -18.24
C THR A 33 2.85 11.69 -16.73
N MET A 34 1.84 12.52 -16.43
CA MET A 34 0.79 12.40 -15.38
C MET A 34 1.12 12.18 -13.86
N CYS A 35 0.52 13.05 -13.03
CA CYS A 35 0.74 13.22 -11.58
C CYS A 35 -0.10 12.35 -10.64
N CYS A 36 -1.23 11.82 -11.10
CA CYS A 36 -2.01 10.88 -10.30
C CYS A 36 -1.15 9.65 -9.95
N ASN A 37 -0.19 9.31 -10.82
CA ASN A 37 0.73 8.18 -10.65
C ASN A 37 1.69 8.35 -9.47
N ALA A 38 2.27 9.54 -9.28
CA ALA A 38 3.18 9.75 -8.17
C ALA A 38 2.44 9.68 -6.82
N ASN A 39 1.22 10.21 -6.76
CA ASN A 39 0.49 10.37 -5.50
C ASN A 39 -0.32 9.15 -5.10
N MET A 40 -0.88 8.43 -6.06
CA MET A 40 -1.64 7.23 -5.77
C MET A 40 -0.75 6.18 -5.09
N MET A 41 0.50 6.06 -5.54
CA MET A 41 1.46 5.11 -4.98
C MET A 41 1.78 5.40 -3.52
N LEU A 42 2.02 6.66 -3.18
CA LEU A 42 2.30 7.05 -1.82
C LEU A 42 1.06 6.93 -0.92
N ALA A 43 -0.11 7.29 -1.46
CA ALA A 43 -1.37 7.23 -0.73
C ALA A 43 -1.74 5.79 -0.35
N ILE A 44 -1.60 4.85 -1.28
CA ILE A 44 -1.88 3.43 -1.02
C ILE A 44 -0.90 2.86 0.01
N HIS A 45 0.38 3.20 -0.10
CA HIS A 45 1.37 2.74 0.88
C HIS A 45 1.01 3.20 2.30
N LYS A 46 0.63 4.48 2.45
CA LYS A 46 0.26 5.02 3.76
C LYS A 46 -1.07 4.49 4.27
N ALA A 47 -2.03 4.26 3.38
CA ALA A 47 -3.30 3.64 3.76
C ALA A 47 -3.08 2.22 4.27
N TRP A 48 -2.25 1.43 3.58
CA TRP A 48 -1.86 0.09 4.01
C TRP A 48 -1.16 0.11 5.37
N ASP A 49 -0.13 0.94 5.52
CA ASP A 49 0.64 1.04 6.76
C ASP A 49 -0.25 1.45 7.95
N ALA A 50 -1.06 2.49 7.76
CA ALA A 50 -1.95 3.02 8.79
C ALA A 50 -3.21 2.19 9.05
N THR A 51 -3.47 1.13 8.27
CA THR A 51 -4.69 0.31 8.42
C THR A 51 -4.88 -0.15 9.86
N VAL A 52 -3.80 -0.61 10.51
CA VAL A 52 -3.77 -0.97 11.93
C VAL A 52 -2.51 -0.40 12.56
N ARG A 53 -2.66 0.29 13.71
CA ARG A 53 -1.54 0.75 14.55
C ARG A 53 -1.63 0.09 15.91
N PHE A 54 -0.50 -0.11 16.56
CA PHE A 54 -0.43 -0.67 17.91
C PHE A 54 0.45 0.21 18.76
N ASP A 55 -0.11 0.68 19.87
CA ASP A 55 0.59 1.51 20.84
C ASP A 55 0.05 1.22 22.24
N ASN A 56 0.95 1.17 23.23
CA ASN A 56 0.60 0.96 24.64
C ASN A 56 -0.37 -0.21 24.91
N GLY A 57 -0.20 -1.33 24.19
CA GLY A 57 -1.06 -2.51 24.35
C GLY A 57 -2.42 -2.41 23.65
N LEU A 58 -2.69 -1.31 22.94
CA LEU A 58 -3.95 -1.07 22.24
C LEU A 58 -3.74 -1.10 20.73
N ALA A 59 -4.48 -1.97 20.05
CA ALA A 59 -4.56 -2.00 18.60
C ALA A 59 -5.67 -1.05 18.12
N GLN A 60 -5.31 0.00 17.39
CA GLN A 60 -6.25 0.90 16.72
C GLN A 60 -6.42 0.47 15.27
N VAL A 61 -7.65 0.08 14.91
CA VAL A 61 -8.05 -0.22 13.53
C VAL A 61 -8.60 1.06 12.90
N ASN A 62 -7.89 1.63 11.93
CA ASN A 62 -8.27 2.88 11.26
C ASN A 62 -9.09 2.62 9.99
N LEU A 63 -8.82 1.51 9.29
CA LEU A 63 -9.50 1.12 8.07
C LEU A 63 -9.85 -0.37 8.15
N LEU A 64 -11.05 -0.73 7.72
CA LEU A 64 -11.45 -2.14 7.57
C LEU A 64 -10.93 -2.67 6.23
N LEU A 65 -9.63 -2.92 6.17
CA LEU A 65 -8.97 -3.57 5.05
C LEU A 65 -8.58 -4.98 5.46
N ASN A 66 -8.74 -5.95 4.56
CA ASN A 66 -8.33 -7.33 4.80
C ASN A 66 -6.79 -7.42 4.85
N ARG A 67 -6.23 -7.25 6.05
CA ARG A 67 -4.80 -7.30 6.34
C ARG A 67 -4.61 -8.05 7.65
N VAL A 68 -3.82 -9.12 7.62
CA VAL A 68 -3.33 -9.77 8.84
C VAL A 68 -2.40 -8.80 9.56
N SER A 69 -2.70 -8.54 10.82
CA SER A 69 -1.87 -7.74 11.71
C SER A 69 -1.56 -8.57 12.95
N PRO A 70 -0.30 -8.65 13.40
CA PRO A 70 0.07 -9.38 14.61
C PRO A 70 -0.71 -8.95 15.86
N TRP A 71 -1.28 -7.75 15.83
CA TRP A 71 -1.98 -7.12 16.94
C TRP A 71 -3.49 -7.39 16.98
N VAL A 72 -4.06 -7.86 15.87
CA VAL A 72 -5.52 -8.08 15.70
C VAL A 72 -5.82 -9.52 15.26
N GLU A 73 -4.79 -10.30 14.90
CA GLU A 73 -4.91 -11.71 14.58
C GLU A 73 -5.31 -12.52 15.82
N ASN A 74 -6.48 -13.15 15.76
CA ASN A 74 -6.98 -14.04 16.81
C ASN A 74 -7.04 -15.49 16.32
N ARG A 75 -5.94 -15.99 15.75
CA ARG A 75 -5.88 -17.39 15.33
C ARG A 75 -5.80 -18.29 16.56
N GLN A 76 -6.92 -18.93 16.89
CA GLN A 76 -6.90 -20.13 17.72
C GLN A 76 -5.93 -21.13 17.06
N PRO A 77 -4.99 -21.74 17.81
CA PRO A 77 -4.21 -22.85 17.25
C PRO A 77 -5.18 -23.94 16.76
N PRO A 78 -4.86 -24.68 15.69
CA PRO A 78 -5.72 -25.76 15.23
C PRO A 78 -5.98 -26.71 16.40
N ALA A 79 -7.25 -27.05 16.64
CA ALA A 79 -7.63 -27.99 17.69
C ALA A 79 -6.81 -29.27 17.52
N VAL A 80 -5.91 -29.56 18.48
CA VAL A 80 -5.17 -30.82 18.50
C VAL A 80 -6.20 -31.92 18.73
N ARG A 81 -6.57 -32.62 17.66
CA ARG A 81 -7.43 -33.79 17.75
C ARG A 81 -6.61 -34.91 18.39
N GLY A 82 -6.71 -35.02 19.72
CA GLY A 82 -6.18 -36.15 20.48
C GLY A 82 -5.12 -35.78 21.50
N GLN A 83 -5.54 -35.26 22.66
CA GLN A 83 -4.92 -35.62 23.93
C GLN A 83 -6.05 -35.86 24.92
N GLY A 84 -6.36 -37.14 25.15
CA GLY A 84 -7.20 -37.57 26.25
C GLY A 84 -6.52 -37.17 27.56
N CYS A 85 -7.22 -36.39 28.37
CA CYS A 85 -6.79 -36.05 29.71
C CYS A 85 -6.92 -37.30 30.59
N SER A 86 -5.85 -38.09 30.70
CA SER A 86 -5.64 -39.00 31.83
C SER A 86 -4.82 -38.24 32.87
N GLN A 87 -5.49 -37.69 33.87
CA GLN A 87 -4.87 -37.33 35.15
C GLN A 87 -5.66 -38.04 36.25
N GLU A 88 -5.13 -39.24 36.50
CA GLU A 88 -5.07 -40.04 37.71
C GLU A 88 -5.49 -39.33 39.02
N GLN A 89 -6.41 -39.99 39.73
CA GLN A 89 -6.68 -39.78 41.15
C GLN A 89 -5.47 -40.26 41.96
N ALA A 90 -4.86 -39.38 42.75
CA ALA A 90 -4.04 -39.78 43.89
C ALA A 90 -3.87 -38.61 44.89
N GLY A 91 -4.33 -38.81 46.12
CA GLY A 91 -3.98 -37.99 47.30
C GLY A 91 -5.14 -37.25 47.93
#